data_AF-A0A4P2QM87-F1
#
_entry.id   AF-A0A4P2QM87-F1
#
_cell.length_a   1.000
_cell.length_b   1.000
_cell.length_c   1.000
_cell.angle_alpha   90.00
_cell.angle_beta   90.00
_cell.angle_gamma   90.00
#
_symmetry.space_group_name_H-M   'P 1'
#
loop_
_entity.id
_entity.type
_entity.pdbx_description
1 polymer ?
#
loop_
_entity_poly.entity_id
_entity_poly.type
_entity_poly.pdbx_seq_one_letter_code
_entity_poly.pdbx_strand_id
1 'polypeptide(L)'
;MQTAWLRSATILGALALSACSGDKSRARESAGAPEGGVAPPAAAPQAGAPEDTARGSAGPKQASPFRVATYNGGLAMGVLKYVDERAEPLIRALAEQPVDLLCVQEFWLEEHWQQLVSATSSALPNTFRLPAGHEDGGCTQQETDPLVACAAESCAGLTQHALLPCLLQSCSARLTSLSPDCFNCLSANPRQGPDELARACLRARPNSAAGARPPRAPAARRPWRPTPGPPAPPS
;
A
#
# COMPACT_ATOMS: atom_id res chain seq x y z
N MET A 1 21.99 7.83 -26.07
CA MET A 1 21.83 7.44 -24.65
C MET A 1 20.35 7.25 -24.30
N GLN A 2 19.67 6.25 -24.87
CA GLN A 2 18.20 6.06 -24.67
C GLN A 2 17.81 4.64 -24.21
N THR A 3 18.74 3.70 -24.10
CA THR A 3 18.43 2.28 -23.86
C THR A 3 18.57 1.81 -22.40
N ALA A 4 19.08 2.65 -21.49
CA ALA A 4 19.29 2.27 -20.09
C ALA A 4 18.06 2.44 -19.17
N TRP A 5 17.03 3.20 -19.60
CA TRP A 5 15.88 3.52 -18.76
C TRP A 5 14.81 2.41 -18.67
N LEU A 6 14.80 1.46 -19.62
CA LEU A 6 13.75 0.43 -19.68
C LEU A 6 13.97 -0.76 -18.72
N ARG A 7 15.12 -0.90 -18.06
CA ARG A 7 15.38 -2.06 -17.18
C ARG A 7 15.01 -1.84 -15.71
N SER A 8 14.81 -0.60 -15.26
CA SER A 8 14.52 -0.32 -13.85
C SER A 8 13.02 -0.38 -13.48
N ALA A 9 12.12 -0.29 -14.46
CA ALA A 9 10.68 -0.34 -14.21
C ALA A 9 10.16 -1.75 -13.86
N THR A 10 10.90 -2.81 -14.17
CA THR A 10 10.43 -4.20 -14.03
C THR A 10 10.63 -4.79 -12.63
N ILE A 11 11.52 -4.23 -11.81
CA ILE A 11 11.93 -4.84 -10.53
C ILE A 11 11.02 -4.41 -9.36
N LEU A 12 10.40 -3.22 -9.41
CA LEU A 12 9.51 -2.72 -8.34
C LEU A 12 8.13 -3.42 -8.28
N GLY A 13 7.71 -4.14 -9.31
CA GLY A 13 6.40 -4.81 -9.36
C GLY A 13 6.30 -6.13 -8.59
N ALA A 14 7.42 -6.75 -8.18
CA ALA A 14 7.42 -8.14 -7.72
C ALA A 14 7.18 -8.32 -6.20
N LEU A 15 7.36 -7.30 -5.37
CA LEU A 15 7.36 -7.44 -3.91
C LEU A 15 6.01 -7.16 -3.22
N ALA A 16 5.00 -6.67 -3.94
CA ALA A 16 3.73 -6.24 -3.34
C ALA A 16 2.64 -7.33 -3.20
N LEU A 17 2.88 -8.57 -3.66
CA LEU A 17 1.82 -9.58 -3.83
C LEU A 17 1.63 -10.58 -2.67
N SER A 18 2.49 -10.57 -1.65
CA SER A 18 2.56 -11.69 -0.69
C SER A 18 1.61 -11.63 0.51
N ALA A 19 0.98 -10.49 0.81
CA ALA A 19 0.17 -10.37 2.04
C ALA A 19 -1.35 -10.42 1.82
N CYS A 20 -1.83 -10.39 0.57
CA CYS A 20 -3.26 -10.31 0.26
C CYS A 20 -3.74 -11.30 -0.80
N SER A 21 -2.92 -12.29 -1.19
CA SER A 21 -3.38 -13.38 -2.05
C SER A 21 -4.27 -14.34 -1.26
N GLY A 22 -5.52 -13.91 -1.04
CA GLY A 22 -6.61 -14.82 -0.68
C GLY A 22 -6.84 -15.80 -1.84
N ASP A 23 -6.99 -17.07 -1.49
CA ASP A 23 -7.20 -18.18 -2.40
C ASP A 23 -8.37 -17.88 -3.35
N LYS A 24 -8.10 -17.83 -4.66
CA LYS A 24 -9.10 -17.53 -5.70
C LYS A 24 -10.12 -18.66 -5.77
N SER A 25 -11.14 -18.59 -4.92
CA SER A 25 -12.35 -19.40 -5.08
C SER A 25 -13.03 -18.97 -6.38
N ARG A 26 -13.12 -19.90 -7.34
CA ARG A 26 -13.76 -19.73 -8.64
C ARG A 26 -15.20 -19.21 -8.47
N ALA A 27 -15.41 -17.93 -8.75
CA ALA A 27 -16.75 -17.40 -8.96
C ALA A 27 -17.25 -17.85 -10.33
N ARG A 28 -18.39 -18.54 -10.30
CA ARG A 28 -19.11 -19.07 -11.46
C ARG A 28 -19.74 -17.92 -12.24
N GLU A 29 -19.23 -17.68 -13.44
CA GLU A 29 -19.79 -16.74 -14.42
C GLU A 29 -21.23 -17.16 -14.74
N SER A 30 -22.19 -16.30 -14.47
CA SER A 30 -23.59 -16.47 -14.88
C SER A 30 -23.96 -15.26 -15.71
N ALA A 31 -23.87 -15.42 -17.04
CA ALA A 31 -24.41 -14.49 -18.00
C ALA A 31 -25.94 -14.62 -18.03
N GLY A 32 -26.64 -13.49 -17.91
CA GLY A 32 -28.08 -13.42 -18.06
C GLY A 32 -28.57 -12.00 -17.85
N ALA A 33 -28.74 -11.27 -18.94
CA ALA A 33 -29.51 -10.03 -18.98
C ALA A 33 -30.87 -10.33 -19.64
N PRO A 34 -31.98 -9.84 -19.10
CA PRO A 34 -33.16 -9.57 -19.89
C PRO A 34 -33.50 -8.08 -19.95
N GLU A 35 -34.14 -7.74 -21.06
CA GLU A 35 -34.60 -6.44 -21.49
C GLU A 35 -35.70 -5.84 -20.61
N GLY A 36 -35.76 -4.50 -20.61
CA GLY A 36 -36.98 -3.69 -20.75
C GLY A 36 -38.15 -3.92 -19.78
N GLY A 37 -38.32 -3.00 -18.82
CA GLY A 37 -39.55 -2.89 -18.04
C GLY A 37 -39.92 -1.43 -17.75
N VAL A 38 -41.03 -0.97 -18.33
CA VAL A 38 -41.65 0.34 -18.11
C VAL A 38 -42.27 0.40 -16.70
N ALA A 39 -42.06 1.51 -15.99
CA ALA A 39 -42.60 1.74 -14.64
C ALA A 39 -44.12 2.00 -14.66
N PRO A 40 -44.92 1.34 -13.79
CA PRO A 40 -46.32 1.70 -13.56
C PRO A 40 -46.46 2.87 -12.54
N PRO A 41 -47.61 3.58 -12.55
CA PRO A 41 -47.81 4.78 -11.75
C PRO A 41 -48.16 4.49 -10.28
N ALA A 42 -47.89 5.49 -9.45
CA ALA A 42 -48.04 5.49 -7.99
C ALA A 42 -49.49 5.28 -7.53
N ALA A 43 -49.70 4.29 -6.66
CA ALA A 43 -50.95 4.07 -5.94
C ALA A 43 -50.92 4.79 -4.57
N ALA A 44 -52.07 5.33 -4.20
CA ALA A 44 -52.35 6.14 -3.01
C ALA A 44 -52.25 5.35 -1.67
N PRO A 45 -52.14 6.05 -0.52
CA PRO A 45 -51.94 5.41 0.77
C PRO A 45 -53.25 4.84 1.33
N GLN A 46 -53.26 3.55 1.66
CA GLN A 46 -54.33 2.92 2.44
C GLN A 46 -54.02 3.02 3.93
N ALA A 47 -54.99 3.57 4.66
CA ALA A 47 -54.98 3.65 6.11
C ALA A 47 -55.61 2.38 6.72
N GLY A 48 -54.88 1.78 7.66
CA GLY A 48 -55.46 1.09 8.83
C GLY A 48 -55.67 -0.41 8.71
N ALA A 49 -54.83 -1.18 9.42
CA ALA A 49 -55.27 -2.33 10.22
C ALA A 49 -54.29 -2.54 11.39
N PRO A 50 -54.76 -2.86 12.61
CA PRO A 50 -53.90 -3.26 13.71
C PRO A 50 -53.53 -4.73 13.53
N GLU A 51 -52.29 -5.00 13.13
CA GLU A 51 -51.77 -6.36 13.00
C GLU A 51 -51.42 -6.94 14.37
N ASP A 52 -52.15 -7.99 14.70
CA ASP A 52 -51.92 -8.89 15.80
C ASP A 52 -50.50 -9.45 15.79
N THR A 53 -49.94 -9.52 17.00
CA THR A 53 -48.67 -10.11 17.41
C THR A 53 -48.49 -11.56 16.94
N ALA A 54 -48.13 -11.75 15.67
CA ALA A 54 -47.58 -13.00 15.16
C ALA A 54 -46.12 -13.14 15.65
N ARG A 55 -45.95 -13.93 16.70
CA ARG A 55 -44.65 -14.39 17.23
C ARG A 55 -43.97 -15.27 16.18
N GLY A 56 -43.36 -14.62 15.18
CA GLY A 56 -42.65 -15.27 14.08
C GLY A 56 -41.42 -16.02 14.60
N SER A 57 -41.39 -17.34 14.38
CA SER A 57 -40.19 -18.16 14.50
C SER A 57 -39.09 -17.54 13.66
N ALA A 58 -38.08 -16.97 14.32
CA ALA A 58 -36.87 -16.49 13.68
C ALA A 58 -36.15 -17.68 13.05
N GLY A 59 -36.37 -17.90 11.75
CA GLY A 59 -35.55 -18.81 10.96
C GLY A 59 -34.07 -18.44 11.09
N PRO A 60 -33.15 -19.39 10.85
CA PRO A 60 -31.73 -19.12 10.95
C PRO A 60 -31.36 -17.94 10.06
N LYS A 61 -30.84 -16.85 10.66
CA LYS A 61 -30.30 -15.70 9.92
C LYS A 61 -29.17 -16.21 9.03
N GLN A 62 -29.40 -16.24 7.74
CA GLN A 62 -28.36 -16.57 6.76
C GLN A 62 -27.25 -15.53 6.90
N ALA A 63 -26.02 -15.98 7.17
CA ALA A 63 -24.88 -15.10 7.29
C ALA A 63 -24.63 -14.40 5.94
N SER A 64 -24.45 -13.08 5.98
CA SER A 64 -24.05 -12.31 4.80
C SER A 64 -22.65 -12.73 4.35
N PRO A 65 -22.35 -12.74 3.04
CA PRO A 65 -21.00 -13.01 2.55
C PRO A 65 -19.99 -11.96 3.03
N PHE A 66 -18.79 -12.39 3.43
CA PHE A 66 -17.68 -11.52 3.76
C PHE A 66 -16.96 -11.03 2.50
N ARG A 67 -16.74 -9.72 2.37
CA ARG A 67 -16.27 -9.03 1.17
C ARG A 67 -14.88 -8.43 1.41
N VAL A 68 -13.93 -8.80 0.55
CA VAL A 68 -12.55 -8.32 0.61
C VAL A 68 -12.21 -7.62 -0.70
N ALA A 69 -11.53 -6.47 -0.62
CA ALA A 69 -10.95 -5.81 -1.78
C ALA A 69 -9.46 -5.53 -1.57
N THR A 70 -8.72 -5.53 -2.68
CA THR A 70 -7.35 -5.03 -2.76
C THR A 70 -7.24 -3.99 -3.85
N TYR A 71 -6.50 -2.92 -3.59
CA TYR A 71 -6.30 -1.85 -4.56
C TYR A 71 -4.89 -1.25 -4.46
N ASN A 72 -4.19 -1.16 -5.59
CA ASN A 72 -2.95 -0.40 -5.68
C ASN A 72 -3.29 1.06 -6.01
N GLY A 73 -3.01 1.97 -5.07
CA GLY A 73 -3.35 3.38 -5.19
C GLY A 73 -2.56 4.14 -6.26
N GLY A 74 -1.38 3.65 -6.66
CA GLY A 74 -0.50 4.37 -7.57
C GLY A 74 -0.16 5.77 -7.07
N LEU A 75 -0.01 5.95 -5.75
CA LEU A 75 0.33 7.23 -5.12
C LEU A 75 1.83 7.31 -4.78
N ALA A 76 2.67 6.71 -5.63
CA ALA A 76 4.12 6.76 -5.56
C ALA A 76 4.64 8.15 -5.96
N MET A 77 4.83 9.02 -4.97
CA MET A 77 5.37 10.36 -5.15
C MET A 77 6.73 10.36 -5.85
N GLY A 78 6.91 11.28 -6.80
CA GLY A 78 8.15 11.41 -7.58
C GLY A 78 8.36 10.34 -8.66
N VAL A 79 7.52 9.30 -8.71
CA VAL A 79 7.57 8.23 -9.73
C VAL A 79 6.41 8.36 -10.71
N LEU A 80 5.20 8.58 -10.20
CA LEU A 80 3.99 8.67 -11.00
C LEU A 80 3.58 10.13 -11.22
N LYS A 81 3.01 10.41 -12.40
CA LYS A 81 2.44 11.72 -12.71
C LYS A 81 1.11 11.90 -11.99
N TYR A 82 0.76 13.16 -11.74
CA TYR A 82 -0.53 13.58 -11.19
C TYR A 82 -0.93 12.86 -9.90
N VAL A 83 0.02 12.59 -8.99
CA VAL A 83 -0.31 11.89 -7.73
C VAL A 83 -1.18 12.78 -6.85
N ASP A 84 -0.85 14.07 -6.76
CA ASP A 84 -1.55 15.05 -5.95
C ASP A 84 -3.02 15.20 -6.40
N GLU A 85 -3.27 15.25 -7.70
CA GLU A 85 -4.60 15.39 -8.30
C GLU A 85 -5.44 14.11 -8.20
N ARG A 86 -4.80 12.94 -8.13
CA ARG A 86 -5.49 11.64 -8.05
C ARG A 86 -5.82 11.22 -6.64
N ALA A 87 -5.07 11.69 -5.64
CA ALA A 87 -5.18 11.20 -4.26
C ALA A 87 -6.60 11.37 -3.70
N GLU A 88 -7.17 12.57 -3.78
CA GLU A 88 -8.46 12.89 -3.16
C GLU A 88 -9.65 12.16 -3.83
N PRO A 89 -9.81 12.18 -5.17
CA PRO A 89 -10.85 11.38 -5.84
C PRO A 89 -10.72 9.87 -5.60
N LEU A 90 -9.48 9.35 -5.57
CA LEU A 90 -9.23 7.94 -5.31
C LEU A 90 -9.67 7.55 -3.89
N ILE A 91 -9.26 8.32 -2.88
CA ILE A 91 -9.58 8.06 -1.48
C ILE A 91 -11.10 8.07 -1.28
N ARG A 92 -11.81 9.03 -1.89
CA ARG A 92 -13.28 9.08 -1.88
C ARG A 92 -13.89 7.80 -2.45
N ALA A 93 -13.43 7.37 -3.63
CA ALA A 93 -13.94 6.15 -4.28
C ALA A 93 -13.66 4.88 -3.47
N LEU A 94 -12.53 4.82 -2.75
CA LEU A 94 -12.20 3.70 -1.86
C LEU A 94 -13.08 3.67 -0.61
N ALA A 95 -13.43 4.82 -0.07
CA ALA A 95 -14.31 4.93 1.10
C ALA A 95 -15.75 4.47 0.83
N GLU A 96 -16.21 4.57 -0.41
CA GLU A 96 -17.54 4.13 -0.84
C GLU A 96 -17.63 2.61 -1.12
N GLN A 97 -16.52 1.87 -1.01
CA GLN A 97 -16.51 0.44 -1.32
C GLN A 97 -17.27 -0.35 -0.25
N PRO A 98 -18.27 -1.16 -0.63
CA PRO A 98 -19.05 -1.96 0.32
C PRO A 98 -18.29 -3.25 0.67
N VAL A 99 -17.17 -3.13 1.38
CA VAL A 99 -16.28 -4.23 1.78
C VAL A 99 -16.12 -4.30 3.29
N ASP A 100 -15.81 -5.49 3.79
CA ASP A 100 -15.50 -5.74 5.20
C ASP A 100 -13.99 -5.64 5.49
N LEU A 101 -13.17 -5.78 4.44
CA LEU A 101 -11.72 -5.62 4.50
C LEU A 101 -11.20 -4.95 3.22
N LEU A 102 -10.45 -3.86 3.39
CA LEU A 102 -9.78 -3.15 2.31
C LEU A 102 -8.27 -3.20 2.50
N CYS A 103 -7.56 -3.79 1.53
CA CYS A 103 -6.11 -3.81 1.46
C CYS A 103 -5.64 -2.78 0.42
N VAL A 104 -4.85 -1.79 0.81
CA VAL A 104 -4.29 -0.81 -0.14
C VAL A 104 -2.78 -0.93 -0.26
N GLN A 105 -2.27 -0.73 -1.48
CA GLN A 105 -0.84 -0.63 -1.78
C GLN A 105 -0.50 0.74 -2.34
N GLU A 106 0.78 1.12 -2.30
CA GLU A 106 1.30 2.40 -2.81
C GLU A 106 0.63 3.65 -2.22
N PHE A 107 0.12 3.57 -1.00
CA PHE A 107 -0.13 4.74 -0.17
C PHE A 107 1.20 5.12 0.49
N TRP A 108 2.00 5.91 -0.23
CA TRP A 108 3.32 6.30 0.25
C TRP A 108 3.21 7.41 1.29
N LEU A 109 2.61 8.55 0.97
CA LEU A 109 2.52 9.66 1.92
C LEU A 109 1.69 9.33 3.17
N GLU A 110 2.09 9.90 4.31
CA GLU A 110 1.35 9.75 5.57
C GLU A 110 0.02 10.50 5.49
N GLU A 111 0.02 11.65 4.84
CA GLU A 111 -1.14 12.49 4.62
C GLU A 111 -2.25 11.73 3.87
N HIS A 112 -1.90 11.06 2.76
CA HIS A 112 -2.86 10.25 1.99
C HIS A 112 -3.37 9.04 2.79
N TRP A 113 -2.51 8.44 3.61
CA TRP A 113 -2.90 7.34 4.49
C TRP A 113 -3.91 7.80 5.55
N GLN A 114 -3.65 8.92 6.22
CA GLN A 114 -4.54 9.48 7.24
C GLN A 114 -5.88 9.93 6.63
N GLN A 115 -5.87 10.49 5.43
CA GLN A 115 -7.08 10.81 4.69
C GLN A 115 -7.93 9.56 4.41
N LEU A 116 -7.30 8.46 3.96
CA LEU A 116 -8.00 7.19 3.76
C LEU A 116 -8.60 6.66 5.06
N VAL A 117 -7.82 6.61 6.14
CA VAL A 117 -8.26 6.17 7.48
C VAL A 117 -9.46 6.98 7.95
N SER A 118 -9.40 8.30 7.82
CA SER A 118 -10.51 9.19 8.18
C SER A 118 -11.75 8.90 7.34
N ALA A 119 -11.59 8.76 6.02
CA ALA A 119 -12.69 8.55 5.08
C ALA A 119 -13.37 7.19 5.25
N THR A 120 -12.64 6.15 5.67
CA THR A 120 -13.18 4.80 5.87
C THR A 120 -13.63 4.53 7.29
N SER A 121 -13.34 5.40 8.26
CA SER A 121 -13.51 5.14 9.70
C SER A 121 -14.90 4.68 10.14
N SER A 122 -15.97 5.09 9.46
CA SER A 122 -17.34 4.68 9.77
C SER A 122 -17.66 3.24 9.33
N ALA A 123 -17.07 2.78 8.22
CA ALA A 123 -17.29 1.45 7.65
C ALA A 123 -16.19 0.44 8.04
N LEU A 124 -14.95 0.91 8.18
CA LEU A 124 -13.74 0.14 8.47
C LEU A 124 -13.02 0.76 9.68
N PRO A 125 -13.54 0.61 10.91
CA PRO A 125 -13.00 1.29 12.11
C PRO A 125 -11.64 0.76 12.56
N ASN A 126 -11.20 -0.40 12.06
CA ASN A 126 -9.93 -1.00 12.40
C ASN A 126 -8.94 -0.81 11.25
N THR A 127 -7.80 -0.19 11.53
CA THR A 127 -6.77 0.10 10.54
C THR A 127 -5.43 -0.45 10.99
N PHE A 128 -4.65 -1.00 10.05
CA PHE A 128 -3.32 -1.48 10.30
C PHE A 128 -2.38 -1.05 9.17
N ARG A 129 -1.25 -0.44 9.53
CA ARG A 129 -0.15 -0.13 8.63
C ARG A 129 1.12 -0.70 9.24
N LEU A 130 1.89 -1.46 8.47
CA LEU A 130 3.22 -1.86 8.91
C LEU A 130 4.04 -0.58 9.17
N PRO A 131 4.79 -0.51 10.28
CA PRO A 131 5.73 0.58 10.47
C PRO A 131 6.72 0.61 9.30
N ALA A 132 7.23 1.79 8.97
CA ALA A 132 8.32 1.88 8.01
C ALA A 132 9.46 0.96 8.48
N GLY A 133 9.95 0.10 7.56
CA GLY A 133 11.08 -0.76 7.87
C GLY A 133 12.25 0.08 8.36
N HIS A 134 12.86 -0.30 9.48
CA HIS A 134 14.19 0.19 9.82
C HIS A 134 15.18 -0.61 8.98
N GLU A 135 15.45 -0.12 7.76
CA GLU A 135 16.62 -0.56 7.03
C GLU A 135 17.83 -0.05 7.82
N ASP A 136 18.72 -0.95 8.23
CA ASP A 136 20.03 -0.54 8.75
C ASP A 136 20.66 0.34 7.66
N GLY A 137 20.90 1.62 7.96
CA GLY A 137 21.29 2.62 6.97
C GLY A 137 22.34 2.08 5.99
N GLY A 138 22.20 2.39 4.71
CA GLY A 138 23.08 1.84 3.66
C GLY A 138 24.30 2.72 3.35
N CYS A 139 24.26 3.99 3.73
CA CYS A 139 25.15 5.02 3.23
C CYS A 139 26.29 5.38 4.19
N THR A 140 27.39 5.85 3.60
CA THR A 140 28.41 6.63 4.29
C THR A 140 28.23 8.13 4.04
N GLN A 141 28.86 8.96 4.89
CA GLN A 141 28.89 10.41 4.67
C GLN A 141 29.55 10.76 3.32
N GLN A 142 30.64 10.07 2.97
CA GLN A 142 31.37 10.29 1.73
C GLN A 142 30.51 10.03 0.48
N GLU A 143 29.56 9.09 0.55
CA GLU A 143 28.63 8.82 -0.54
C GLU A 143 27.52 9.87 -0.63
N THR A 144 27.03 10.36 0.51
CA THR A 144 25.84 11.22 0.57
C THR A 144 26.16 12.71 0.43
N ASP A 145 27.31 13.18 0.92
CA ASP A 145 27.71 14.60 0.82
C ASP A 145 27.67 15.15 -0.61
N PRO A 146 28.24 14.46 -1.64
CA PRO A 146 28.22 14.98 -3.00
C PRO A 146 26.80 15.04 -3.60
N LEU A 147 25.92 14.11 -3.20
CA LEU A 147 24.53 14.10 -3.64
C LEU A 147 23.74 15.24 -2.99
N VAL A 148 23.88 15.40 -1.67
CA VAL A 148 23.25 16.47 -0.90
C VAL A 148 23.68 17.84 -1.41
N ALA A 149 24.97 18.05 -1.63
CA ALA A 149 25.50 19.30 -2.18
C ALA A 149 24.90 19.61 -3.57
N CYS A 150 24.84 18.60 -4.46
CA CYS A 150 24.22 18.77 -5.77
C CYS A 150 22.72 19.11 -5.65
N ALA A 151 22.00 18.45 -4.75
CA ALA A 151 20.59 18.70 -4.52
C ALA A 151 20.33 20.11 -4.00
N ALA A 152 21.16 20.60 -3.07
CA ALA A 152 21.07 21.95 -2.55
C ALA A 152 21.36 23.01 -3.63
N GLU A 153 22.29 22.74 -4.55
CA GLU A 153 22.63 23.66 -5.64
C GLU A 153 21.56 23.67 -6.75
N SER A 154 21.12 22.49 -7.18
CA SER A 154 20.33 22.32 -8.40
C SER A 154 18.83 22.09 -8.18
N CYS A 155 18.44 21.67 -6.97
CA CYS A 155 17.09 21.20 -6.65
C CYS A 155 16.49 21.88 -5.41
N ALA A 156 17.07 22.99 -4.94
CA ALA A 156 16.55 23.72 -3.79
C ALA A 156 15.14 24.27 -4.01
N GLY A 157 14.32 24.22 -2.96
CA GLY A 157 12.95 24.75 -2.97
C GLY A 157 11.94 23.91 -3.75
N LEU A 158 12.36 22.80 -4.36
CA LEU A 158 11.46 21.87 -5.03
C LEU A 158 10.62 21.08 -4.01
N THR A 159 9.38 20.83 -4.39
CA THR A 159 8.49 19.90 -3.68
C THR A 159 9.03 18.47 -3.76
N GLN A 160 8.55 17.58 -2.90
CA GLN A 160 8.94 16.17 -2.92
C GLN A 160 8.67 15.50 -4.28
N HIS A 161 7.58 15.85 -4.96
CA HIS A 161 7.27 15.30 -6.29
C HIS A 161 8.27 15.74 -7.36
N ALA A 162 8.85 16.95 -7.23
CA ALA A 162 9.76 17.53 -8.22
C ALA A 162 11.22 17.22 -7.90
N LEU A 163 11.51 16.90 -6.64
CA LEU A 163 12.86 16.63 -6.16
C LEU A 163 13.49 15.41 -6.85
N LEU A 164 12.82 14.26 -6.87
CA LEU A 164 13.40 13.05 -7.46
C LEU A 164 13.65 13.20 -8.97
N PRO A 165 12.71 13.72 -9.79
CA PRO A 165 13.01 14.07 -11.17
C PRO A 165 14.21 15.01 -11.32
N CYS A 166 14.32 16.04 -10.47
CA CYS A 166 15.47 16.95 -10.49
C CYS A 166 16.78 16.23 -10.15
N LEU A 167 16.81 15.39 -9.12
CA LEU A 167 17.99 14.60 -8.74
C LEU A 167 18.41 13.67 -9.89
N LEU A 168 17.46 13.00 -10.54
CA LEU A 168 17.72 12.13 -11.68
C LEU A 168 18.22 12.88 -12.91
N GLN A 169 17.86 14.16 -13.07
CA GLN A 169 18.28 14.97 -14.21
C GLN A 169 19.60 15.69 -13.94
N SER A 170 19.69 16.43 -12.84
CA SER A 170 20.79 17.33 -12.51
C SER A 170 21.88 16.66 -11.68
N CYS A 171 21.54 15.63 -10.90
CA CYS A 171 22.47 14.95 -9.97
C CYS A 171 22.71 13.48 -10.32
N SER A 172 22.37 13.05 -11.53
CA SER A 172 22.46 11.65 -11.98
C SER A 172 23.82 11.00 -11.72
N ALA A 173 24.91 11.70 -12.05
CA ALA A 173 26.26 11.20 -11.85
C ALA A 173 26.56 10.86 -10.38
N ARG A 174 26.02 11.66 -9.44
CA ARG A 174 26.16 11.42 -8.00
C ARG A 174 25.29 10.24 -7.56
N LEU A 175 24.04 10.21 -7.99
CA LEU A 175 23.12 9.09 -7.73
C LEU A 175 23.69 7.74 -8.21
N THR A 176 24.26 7.69 -9.42
CA THR A 176 24.82 6.44 -9.97
C THR A 176 26.15 6.03 -9.35
N SER A 177 26.77 6.92 -8.56
CA SER A 177 28.02 6.62 -7.84
C SER A 177 27.80 6.01 -6.46
N LEU A 178 26.55 5.96 -5.99
CA LEU A 178 26.20 5.37 -4.70
C LEU A 178 26.40 3.85 -4.72
N SER A 179 26.79 3.28 -3.58
CA SER A 179 26.73 1.83 -3.42
C SER A 179 25.29 1.30 -3.53
N PRO A 180 25.10 0.01 -3.89
CA PRO A 180 23.78 -0.60 -3.93
C PRO A 180 23.03 -0.48 -2.58
N ASP A 181 23.72 -0.67 -1.46
CA ASP A 181 23.12 -0.54 -0.12
C ASP A 181 22.61 0.89 0.12
N CYS A 182 23.43 1.89 -0.21
CA CYS A 182 23.04 3.28 -0.04
C CYS A 182 21.85 3.63 -0.95
N PHE A 183 21.91 3.26 -2.23
CA PHE A 183 20.82 3.50 -3.17
C PHE A 183 19.51 2.82 -2.74
N ASN A 184 19.58 1.58 -2.25
CA ASN A 184 18.41 0.86 -1.72
C ASN A 184 17.81 1.60 -0.52
N CYS A 185 18.64 2.07 0.41
CA CYS A 185 18.14 2.84 1.56
C CYS A 185 17.45 4.15 1.11
N LEU A 186 18.09 4.92 0.22
CA LEU A 186 17.52 6.17 -0.27
C LEU A 186 16.19 5.93 -1.01
N SER A 187 16.11 4.88 -1.83
CA SER A 187 14.90 4.54 -2.57
C SER A 187 13.78 3.97 -1.70
N ALA A 188 14.09 3.40 -0.53
CA ALA A 188 13.09 2.96 0.44
C ALA A 188 12.41 4.13 1.19
N ASN A 189 13.01 5.33 1.18
CA ASN A 189 12.56 6.48 1.96
C ASN A 189 12.27 7.74 1.12
N PRO A 190 11.55 7.67 -0.02
CA PRO A 190 11.44 8.79 -0.98
C PRO A 190 10.66 10.01 -0.46
N ARG A 191 10.18 9.97 0.79
CA ARG A 191 9.30 10.99 1.42
C ARG A 191 10.07 12.12 2.09
N GLN A 192 11.40 12.09 2.07
CA GLN A 192 12.24 13.03 2.80
C GLN A 192 13.05 13.90 1.84
N GLY A 193 13.34 15.14 2.24
CA GLY A 193 14.27 16.01 1.53
C GLY A 193 15.70 15.43 1.52
N PRO A 194 16.63 15.93 0.69
CA PRO A 194 17.94 15.31 0.49
C PRO A 194 18.75 15.17 1.79
N ASP A 195 18.71 16.19 2.66
CA ASP A 195 19.41 16.20 3.94
C ASP A 195 18.86 15.17 4.92
N GLU A 196 17.53 15.10 5.02
CA GLU A 196 16.84 14.21 5.94
C GLU A 196 16.97 12.76 5.45
N LEU A 197 16.85 12.54 4.13
CA LEU A 197 17.05 11.26 3.48
C LEU A 197 18.48 10.74 3.67
N ALA A 198 19.48 11.59 3.44
CA ALA A 198 20.87 11.26 3.68
C ALA A 198 21.05 10.85 5.15
N ARG A 199 20.55 11.67 6.09
CA ARG A 199 20.66 11.41 7.53
C ARG A 199 19.98 10.11 7.96
N ALA A 200 18.81 9.80 7.43
CA ALA A 200 18.08 8.55 7.70
C ALA A 200 18.85 7.33 7.19
N CYS A 201 19.59 7.51 6.10
CA CYS A 201 20.34 6.43 5.46
C CYS A 201 21.82 6.35 5.84
N LEU A 202 22.35 7.32 6.57
CA LEU A 202 23.68 7.20 7.16
C LEU A 202 23.68 5.99 8.08
N ARG A 203 24.57 5.04 7.82
CA ARG A 203 24.91 4.00 8.79
C ARG A 203 25.20 4.73 10.09
N ALA A 204 24.43 4.44 11.15
CA ALA A 204 24.98 4.62 12.49
C ALA A 204 26.27 3.80 12.46
N ARG A 205 27.43 4.47 12.45
CA ARG A 205 28.71 3.76 12.53
C ARG A 205 28.53 2.85 13.74
N PRO A 206 28.53 1.51 13.58
CA PRO A 206 28.69 0.69 14.76
C PRO A 206 30.05 1.15 15.27
N ASN A 207 30.07 1.90 16.38
CA ASN A 207 31.30 2.34 17.02
C ASN A 207 32.20 1.13 16.99
N SER A 208 33.28 1.20 16.20
CA SER A 208 34.02 0.06 15.71
C SER A 208 34.27 -0.95 16.82
N ALA A 209 33.35 -1.91 16.97
CA ALA A 209 33.55 -3.08 17.79
C ALA A 209 34.31 -4.04 16.89
N ALA A 210 35.57 -3.69 16.62
CA ALA A 210 36.57 -4.61 16.11
C ALA A 210 36.59 -5.81 17.08
N GLY A 211 35.81 -6.85 16.80
CA GLY A 211 35.80 -8.09 17.58
C GLY A 211 34.42 -8.70 17.91
N ALA A 212 33.29 -8.08 17.57
CA ALA A 212 32.00 -8.74 17.80
C ALA A 212 31.78 -9.87 16.78
N ARG A 213 32.15 -11.08 17.18
CA ARG A 213 31.83 -12.35 16.50
C ARG A 213 30.34 -12.34 16.11
N PRO A 214 29.97 -12.69 14.87
CA PRO A 214 28.57 -12.68 14.45
C PRO A 214 27.74 -13.54 15.41
N PRO A 215 26.56 -13.07 15.86
CA PRO A 215 25.69 -13.87 16.70
C PRO A 215 25.40 -15.18 15.95
N ARG A 216 25.62 -16.32 16.64
CA ARG A 216 25.25 -17.65 16.16
C ARG A 216 23.82 -17.56 15.64
N ALA A 217 23.60 -17.95 14.38
CA ALA A 217 22.29 -17.97 13.76
C ALA A 217 21.27 -18.62 14.73
N PRO A 218 20.12 -17.98 15.00
CA PRO A 218 19.09 -18.61 15.82
C PRO A 218 18.71 -19.93 15.16
N ALA A 219 18.63 -20.98 15.98
CA ALA A 219 18.25 -22.32 15.55
C ALA A 219 17.04 -22.23 14.61
N ALA A 220 17.16 -22.85 13.44
CA ALA A 220 16.17 -22.83 12.36
C ALA A 220 14.74 -22.85 12.93
N ARG A 221 13.98 -21.78 12.67
CA ARG A 221 12.55 -21.74 12.97
C ARG A 221 11.93 -22.98 12.31
N ARG A 222 11.26 -23.81 13.12
CA ARG A 222 10.54 -24.98 12.61
C ARG A 222 9.60 -24.52 11.50
N PRO A 223 9.55 -25.21 10.35
CA PRO A 223 8.60 -24.88 9.29
C PRO A 223 7.19 -24.89 9.87
N TRP A 224 6.43 -23.82 9.60
CA TRP A 224 5.02 -23.75 9.94
C TRP A 224 4.30 -24.91 9.26
N ARG A 225 3.69 -25.80 10.06
CA ARG A 225 2.81 -26.85 9.55
C ARG A 225 1.38 -26.32 9.65
N PRO A 226 0.63 -26.17 8.54
CA PRO A 226 -0.79 -25.89 8.61
C PRO A 226 -1.48 -27.00 9.40
N THR A 227 -2.35 -26.64 10.33
CA THR A 227 -3.28 -27.57 10.98
C THR A 227 -4.20 -28.16 9.93
N PRO A 228 -4.40 -29.49 9.88
CA PRO A 228 -5.38 -30.10 8.99
C PRO A 228 -6.77 -29.55 9.29
N GLY A 229 -7.50 -29.18 8.23
CA GLY A 229 -8.87 -28.69 8.33
C GLY A 229 -9.85 -29.77 8.82
N PRO A 230 -11.05 -29.37 9.29
CA PRO A 230 -12.08 -30.31 9.70
C PRO A 230 -12.55 -31.18 8.52
N PRO A 231 -12.97 -32.43 8.78
CA PRO A 231 -13.49 -33.32 7.74
C PRO A 231 -14.76 -32.72 7.10
N ALA A 232 -14.92 -32.95 5.79
CA ALA A 232 -16.13 -32.58 5.08
C ALA A 232 -17.36 -33.35 5.65
N PRO A 233 -18.54 -32.72 5.68
CA PRO A 233 -19.77 -33.40 6.09
C PRO A 233 -20.13 -34.54 5.12
N PRO A 234 -20.77 -35.62 5.60
CA PRO A 234 -21.22 -36.72 4.74
C PRO A 234 -22.32 -36.26 3.77
N SER A 235 -22.26 -36.78 2.54
CA SER A 235 -23.24 -36.59 1.48
C SER A 235 -24.55 -37.34 1.72
#